data_AF-A0A7J4EDE7-F1
#
_entry.id   AF-A0A7J4EDE7-F1
#
_cell.length_a   1.000
_cell.length_b   1.000
_cell.length_c   1.000
_cell.angle_alpha   90.00
_cell.angle_beta   90.00
_cell.angle_gamma   90.00
#
_symmetry.space_group_name_H-M   'P 1'
#
loop_
_entity.id
_entity.type
_entity.pdbx_description
1 polymer ?
#
loop_
_entity_poly.entity_id
_entity_poly.type
_entity_poly.pdbx_seq_one_letter_code
_entity_poly.pdbx_strand_id
1 'polypeptide(L)'
;MKAISTLAGHTHARFLKLYEKDKRNAMNGKKVCVVGMGIMGSGIVQTCAQAGYDVSVVNKSEKSLEKGLGKIKKDLSRLVKKGRVEQAEVDRLLDAIRANATMSLEEGTKDADFVIEAVSEDLELKKEIFRNLDMISPEHAILGSNTSTFSITALAAVTKIPGRVIGVHFMNPVPQMRGVEIIKSLLTSEDTLNSTLEFVHSLGKETVVVNDSPGFVTSRMMCLILNEAVKMRESGLASVEDIDKIQKLSFNWPLGPFQLLDLIGIDIVVAVLNTIYNETGFERFKPAVLMVQMVRAGWTGQKAGKGFYEYK
;
A
#
# COMPACT_ATOMS: atom_id res chain seq x y z
N MET A 1 25.92 22.37 -21.71
CA MET A 1 25.15 21.12 -21.44
C MET A 1 23.66 21.33 -21.12
N LYS A 2 23.07 22.54 -21.17
CA LYS A 2 21.64 22.78 -20.86
C LYS A 2 20.67 22.78 -22.07
N ALA A 3 21.15 22.61 -23.30
CA ALA A 3 20.30 22.71 -24.50
C ALA A 3 19.89 21.35 -25.12
N ILE A 4 20.46 20.22 -24.67
CA ILE A 4 20.16 18.89 -25.23
C ILE A 4 19.10 18.14 -24.39
N SER A 5 18.85 18.54 -23.13
CA SER A 5 17.92 17.85 -22.21
C SER A 5 16.43 18.13 -22.47
N THR A 6 16.09 19.23 -23.14
CA THR A 6 14.69 19.71 -23.21
C THR A 6 13.90 19.09 -24.36
N LEU A 7 14.56 18.71 -25.47
CA LEU A 7 13.93 18.06 -26.62
C LEU A 7 13.72 16.55 -26.42
N ALA A 8 14.57 15.88 -25.65
CA ALA A 8 14.41 14.46 -25.29
C ALA A 8 13.32 14.23 -24.22
N GLY A 9 13.17 15.15 -23.26
CA GLY A 9 12.16 15.03 -22.19
C GLY A 9 10.70 15.16 -22.67
N HIS A 10 10.45 16.00 -23.69
CA HIS A 10 9.10 16.23 -24.22
C HIS A 10 8.62 15.10 -25.13
N THR A 11 9.53 14.44 -25.85
CA THR A 11 9.23 13.29 -26.71
C THR A 11 9.07 12.01 -25.91
N HIS A 12 9.90 11.77 -24.88
CA HIS A 12 9.79 10.60 -24.01
C HIS A 12 8.52 10.62 -23.13
N ALA A 13 8.17 11.78 -22.54
CA ALA A 13 6.94 11.92 -21.75
C ALA A 13 5.65 11.81 -22.60
N ARG A 14 5.71 12.22 -23.88
CA ARG A 14 4.59 12.06 -24.82
C ARG A 14 4.48 10.62 -25.33
N PHE A 15 5.60 9.93 -25.52
CA PHE A 15 5.65 8.51 -25.87
C PHE A 15 5.16 7.63 -24.71
N LEU A 16 5.58 7.89 -23.47
CA LEU A 16 5.03 7.23 -22.27
C LEU A 16 3.53 7.49 -22.11
N LYS A 17 3.06 8.73 -22.32
CA LYS A 17 1.61 9.03 -22.26
C LYS A 17 0.79 8.34 -23.35
N LEU A 18 1.34 8.16 -24.55
CA LEU A 18 0.67 7.43 -25.64
C LEU A 18 0.72 5.92 -25.40
N TYR A 19 1.87 5.39 -24.94
CA TYR A 19 2.07 3.99 -24.56
C TYR A 19 1.20 3.59 -23.36
N GLU A 20 1.08 4.44 -22.34
CA GLU A 20 0.15 4.27 -21.21
C GLU A 20 -1.31 4.36 -21.65
N LYS A 21 -1.65 5.23 -22.60
CA LYS A 21 -3.02 5.35 -23.11
C LYS A 21 -3.43 4.11 -23.92
N ASP A 22 -2.53 3.57 -24.73
CA ASP A 22 -2.77 2.34 -25.51
C ASP A 22 -2.81 1.09 -24.62
N LYS A 23 -1.99 1.00 -23.54
CA LYS A 23 -2.11 -0.09 -22.54
C LYS A 23 -3.34 0.04 -21.63
N ARG A 24 -3.75 1.25 -21.24
CA ARG A 24 -5.03 1.47 -20.52
C ARG A 24 -6.22 0.99 -21.34
N ASN A 25 -6.16 1.13 -22.67
CA ASN A 25 -7.16 0.58 -23.57
C ASN A 25 -7.08 -0.95 -23.73
N ALA A 26 -5.89 -1.56 -23.61
CA ALA A 26 -5.71 -3.02 -23.71
C ALA A 26 -6.17 -3.80 -22.47
N MET A 27 -6.23 -3.15 -21.30
CA MET A 27 -6.74 -3.74 -20.04
C MET A 27 -8.22 -3.40 -19.77
N ASN A 28 -8.86 -2.71 -20.71
CA ASN A 28 -10.26 -2.34 -20.66
C ASN A 28 -11.12 -3.62 -20.68
N GLY A 29 -11.63 -4.03 -19.53
CA GLY A 29 -12.44 -5.24 -19.36
C GLY A 29 -11.94 -6.25 -18.32
N LYS A 30 -10.72 -6.07 -17.78
CA LYS A 30 -10.28 -6.89 -16.64
C LYS A 30 -10.97 -6.47 -15.34
N LYS A 31 -11.24 -7.45 -14.48
CA LYS A 31 -11.95 -7.28 -13.21
C LYS A 31 -10.99 -7.39 -12.03
N VAL A 32 -11.11 -6.46 -11.09
CA VAL A 32 -10.30 -6.42 -9.87
C VAL A 32 -11.19 -6.53 -8.65
N CYS A 33 -10.99 -7.55 -7.83
CA CYS A 33 -11.60 -7.65 -6.52
C CYS A 33 -10.65 -7.07 -5.46
N VAL A 34 -11.12 -6.14 -4.63
CA VAL A 34 -10.37 -5.68 -3.46
C VAL A 34 -11.03 -6.20 -2.19
N VAL A 35 -10.29 -6.98 -1.40
CA VAL A 35 -10.76 -7.51 -0.12
C VAL A 35 -10.32 -6.59 1.00
N GLY A 36 -11.25 -5.83 1.54
CA GLY A 36 -11.02 -4.83 2.58
C GLY A 36 -11.21 -3.41 2.07
N MET A 37 -11.99 -2.61 2.81
CA MET A 37 -12.34 -1.23 2.46
C MET A 37 -11.79 -0.23 3.51
N GLY A 38 -10.59 -0.53 4.03
CA GLY A 38 -9.87 0.30 5.00
C GLY A 38 -9.08 1.44 4.35
N ILE A 39 -8.06 1.96 5.05
CA ILE A 39 -7.21 3.07 4.56
C ILE A 39 -6.53 2.72 3.23
N MET A 40 -5.92 1.53 3.14
CA MET A 40 -5.25 1.04 1.93
C MET A 40 -6.24 0.59 0.88
N GLY A 41 -7.19 -0.29 1.25
CA GLY A 41 -8.20 -0.84 0.36
C GLY A 41 -8.97 0.25 -0.41
N SER A 42 -9.48 1.28 0.28
CA SER A 42 -10.17 2.41 -0.38
C SER A 42 -9.30 3.14 -1.40
N GLY A 43 -8.00 3.29 -1.15
CA GLY A 43 -7.08 3.90 -2.10
C GLY A 43 -6.75 3.00 -3.30
N ILE A 44 -6.69 1.67 -3.09
CA ILE A 44 -6.52 0.68 -4.17
C ILE A 44 -7.77 0.67 -5.05
N VAL A 45 -8.96 0.57 -4.44
CA VAL A 45 -10.26 0.64 -5.14
C VAL A 45 -10.35 1.90 -6.00
N GLN A 46 -10.05 3.08 -5.42
CA GLN A 46 -10.05 4.33 -6.17
C GLN A 46 -9.08 4.28 -7.35
N THR A 47 -7.85 3.81 -7.12
CA THR A 47 -6.81 3.77 -8.16
C THR A 47 -7.21 2.87 -9.32
N CYS A 48 -7.73 1.67 -9.03
CA CYS A 48 -8.20 0.73 -10.05
C CYS A 48 -9.41 1.29 -10.81
N ALA A 49 -10.42 1.84 -10.11
CA ALA A 49 -11.61 2.39 -10.74
C ALA A 49 -11.28 3.61 -11.63
N GLN A 50 -10.39 4.50 -11.20
CA GLN A 50 -9.93 5.63 -12.02
C GLN A 50 -9.10 5.21 -13.24
N ALA A 51 -8.50 4.02 -13.19
CA ALA A 51 -7.79 3.43 -14.33
C ALA A 51 -8.72 2.70 -15.31
N GLY A 52 -10.03 2.59 -15.00
CA GLY A 52 -11.03 1.99 -15.88
C GLY A 52 -11.32 0.51 -15.63
N TYR A 53 -10.80 -0.05 -14.54
CA TYR A 53 -11.12 -1.43 -14.15
C TYR A 53 -12.53 -1.53 -13.58
N ASP A 54 -13.19 -2.67 -13.84
CA ASP A 54 -14.41 -3.05 -13.12
C ASP A 54 -14.01 -3.60 -11.74
N VAL A 55 -14.36 -2.87 -10.69
CA VAL A 55 -13.88 -3.14 -9.33
C VAL A 55 -15.01 -3.68 -8.45
N SER A 56 -14.86 -4.90 -7.97
CA SER A 56 -15.65 -5.44 -6.87
C SER A 56 -14.96 -5.19 -5.53
N VAL A 57 -15.76 -4.96 -4.49
CA VAL A 57 -15.24 -4.69 -3.14
C VAL A 57 -15.84 -5.69 -2.18
N VAL A 58 -15.00 -6.48 -1.54
CA VAL A 58 -15.41 -7.32 -0.42
C VAL A 58 -15.14 -6.59 0.88
N ASN A 59 -16.17 -6.33 1.68
CA ASN A 59 -16.05 -5.63 2.96
C ASN A 59 -16.78 -6.38 4.08
N LYS A 60 -16.36 -6.12 5.32
CA LYS A 60 -16.90 -6.80 6.50
C LYS A 60 -18.23 -6.24 7.03
N SER A 61 -18.63 -5.06 6.57
CA SER A 61 -19.89 -4.41 6.97
C SER A 61 -20.17 -3.17 6.13
N GLU A 62 -21.44 -2.81 5.99
CA GLU A 62 -21.90 -1.59 5.33
C GLU A 62 -21.22 -0.33 5.88
N LYS A 63 -21.05 -0.26 7.20
CA LYS A 63 -20.34 0.84 7.86
C LYS A 63 -18.90 1.00 7.38
N SER A 64 -18.22 -0.11 7.05
CA SER A 64 -16.87 -0.06 6.48
C SER A 64 -16.88 0.43 5.04
N LEU A 65 -17.88 0.01 4.25
CA LEU A 65 -18.06 0.45 2.87
C LEU A 65 -18.27 1.96 2.81
N GLU A 66 -19.22 2.48 3.59
CA GLU A 66 -19.54 3.91 3.64
C GLU A 66 -18.34 4.78 4.03
N LYS A 67 -17.55 4.32 5.01
CA LYS A 67 -16.33 5.02 5.41
C LYS A 67 -15.30 5.06 4.27
N GLY A 68 -15.12 3.96 3.55
CA GLY A 68 -14.23 3.90 2.39
C GLY A 68 -14.70 4.81 1.25
N LEU A 69 -15.98 4.71 0.87
CA LEU A 69 -16.59 5.57 -0.15
C LEU A 69 -16.49 7.05 0.22
N GLY A 70 -16.73 7.40 1.48
CA GLY A 70 -16.56 8.76 1.98
C GLY A 70 -15.12 9.28 1.86
N LYS A 71 -14.12 8.41 2.07
CA LYS A 71 -12.71 8.75 1.84
C LYS A 71 -12.42 8.98 0.36
N ILE A 72 -12.85 8.07 -0.52
CA ILE A 72 -12.69 8.21 -1.97
C ILE A 72 -13.33 9.52 -2.46
N LYS A 73 -14.58 9.79 -2.03
CA LYS A 73 -15.30 11.04 -2.34
C LYS A 73 -14.52 12.27 -1.89
N LYS A 74 -13.99 12.26 -0.66
CA LYS A 74 -13.17 13.36 -0.12
C LYS A 74 -11.93 13.60 -0.96
N ASP A 75 -11.22 12.54 -1.34
CA ASP A 75 -10.00 12.65 -2.13
C ASP A 75 -10.27 13.14 -3.56
N LEU A 76 -11.33 12.65 -4.20
CA LEU A 76 -11.76 13.09 -5.53
C LEU A 76 -12.33 14.51 -5.54
N SER A 77 -13.00 14.96 -4.46
CA SER A 77 -13.52 16.33 -4.36
C SER A 77 -12.43 17.39 -4.52
N ARG A 78 -11.19 17.08 -4.14
CA ARG A 78 -10.03 17.97 -4.33
C ARG A 78 -9.64 18.10 -5.80
N LEU A 79 -9.87 17.06 -6.61
CA LEU A 79 -9.63 17.08 -8.05
C LEU A 79 -10.75 17.84 -8.78
N VAL A 80 -12.01 17.67 -8.33
CA VAL A 80 -13.15 18.45 -8.82
C VAL A 80 -12.93 19.95 -8.57
N LYS A 81 -12.57 20.34 -7.35
CA LYS A 81 -12.24 21.76 -7.02
C LYS A 81 -11.09 22.33 -7.86
N LYS A 82 -10.22 21.49 -8.41
CA LYS A 82 -9.11 21.88 -9.29
C LYS A 82 -9.48 21.82 -10.78
N GLY A 83 -10.74 21.52 -11.12
CA GLY A 83 -11.22 21.39 -12.50
C GLY A 83 -10.58 20.23 -13.26
N ARG A 84 -10.08 19.20 -12.56
CA ARG A 84 -9.39 18.05 -13.19
C ARG A 84 -10.31 16.88 -13.52
N VAL A 85 -11.45 16.80 -12.84
CA VAL A 85 -12.46 15.73 -12.97
C VAL A 85 -13.83 16.38 -12.76
N GLU A 86 -14.84 15.93 -13.50
CA GLU A 86 -16.22 16.42 -13.37
C GLU A 86 -16.93 15.75 -12.17
N GLN A 87 -17.81 16.49 -11.49
CA GLN A 87 -18.57 15.94 -10.36
C GLN A 87 -19.41 14.72 -10.78
N ALA A 88 -20.03 14.78 -11.96
CA ALA A 88 -20.81 13.68 -12.51
C ALA A 88 -19.98 12.41 -12.77
N GLU A 89 -18.68 12.54 -13.04
CA GLU A 89 -17.78 11.38 -13.20
C GLU A 89 -17.47 10.74 -11.84
N VAL A 90 -17.23 11.56 -10.82
CA VAL A 90 -17.02 11.09 -9.44
C VAL A 90 -18.25 10.34 -8.93
N ASP A 91 -19.45 10.88 -9.16
CA ASP A 91 -20.69 10.26 -8.69
C ASP A 91 -20.92 8.90 -9.37
N ARG A 92 -20.74 8.82 -10.70
CA ARG A 92 -20.81 7.53 -11.44
C ARG A 92 -19.81 6.50 -10.92
N LEU A 93 -18.58 6.92 -10.64
CA LEU A 93 -17.54 6.01 -10.14
C LEU A 93 -17.89 5.49 -8.75
N LEU A 94 -18.41 6.33 -7.86
CA LEU A 94 -18.85 5.91 -6.51
C LEU A 94 -20.06 4.99 -6.56
N ASP A 95 -21.03 5.27 -7.44
CA ASP A 95 -22.21 4.43 -7.63
C ASP A 95 -21.83 3.05 -8.18
N ALA A 96 -20.90 2.99 -9.13
CA ALA A 96 -20.38 1.72 -9.65
C ALA A 96 -19.68 0.89 -8.57
N ILE A 97 -18.78 1.51 -7.77
CA ILE A 97 -18.11 0.82 -6.66
C ILE A 97 -19.13 0.29 -5.65
N ARG A 98 -20.17 1.09 -5.34
CA ARG A 98 -21.23 0.69 -4.41
C ARG A 98 -22.04 -0.49 -4.95
N ALA A 99 -22.42 -0.45 -6.23
CA ALA A 99 -23.19 -1.51 -6.86
C ALA A 99 -22.43 -2.85 -6.90
N ASN A 100 -21.10 -2.81 -6.97
CA ASN A 100 -20.22 -3.97 -6.98
C ASN A 100 -19.67 -4.34 -5.58
N ALA A 101 -20.16 -3.72 -4.50
CA ALA A 101 -19.74 -4.06 -3.15
C ALA A 101 -20.54 -5.25 -2.61
N THR A 102 -19.86 -6.16 -1.91
CA THR A 102 -20.47 -7.35 -1.30
C THR A 102 -19.76 -7.71 0.01
N MET A 103 -20.45 -8.51 0.82
CA MET A 103 -19.93 -9.10 2.04
C MET A 103 -19.44 -10.55 1.81
N SER A 104 -19.66 -11.10 0.61
CA SER A 104 -19.28 -12.45 0.21
C SER A 104 -17.98 -12.44 -0.60
N LEU A 105 -16.98 -13.21 -0.16
CA LEU A 105 -15.75 -13.40 -0.93
C LEU A 105 -16.02 -14.10 -2.27
N GLU A 106 -16.97 -15.04 -2.31
CA GLU A 106 -17.30 -15.80 -3.51
C GLU A 106 -17.92 -14.88 -4.57
N GLU A 107 -18.92 -14.07 -4.19
CA GLU A 107 -19.55 -13.12 -5.11
C GLU A 107 -18.54 -12.08 -5.61
N GLY A 108 -17.70 -11.56 -4.71
CA GLY A 108 -16.73 -10.53 -5.06
C GLY A 108 -15.64 -11.02 -6.01
N THR A 109 -15.27 -12.31 -5.94
CA THR A 109 -14.14 -12.86 -6.71
C THR A 109 -14.55 -13.69 -7.92
N LYS A 110 -15.84 -13.94 -8.11
CA LYS A 110 -16.41 -14.83 -9.14
C LYS A 110 -15.81 -14.66 -10.54
N ASP A 111 -15.58 -13.42 -10.97
CA ASP A 111 -15.04 -13.11 -12.30
C ASP A 111 -13.71 -12.33 -12.23
N ALA A 112 -13.03 -12.32 -11.08
CA ALA A 112 -11.85 -11.48 -10.89
C ALA A 112 -10.62 -12.03 -11.63
N ASP A 113 -9.94 -11.18 -12.39
CA ASP A 113 -8.60 -11.46 -12.93
C ASP A 113 -7.52 -11.23 -11.85
N PHE A 114 -7.76 -10.25 -10.97
CA PHE A 114 -6.89 -9.90 -9.86
C PHE A 114 -7.71 -9.76 -8.58
N VAL A 115 -7.24 -10.39 -7.51
CA VAL A 115 -7.75 -10.18 -6.15
C VAL A 115 -6.65 -9.52 -5.33
N ILE A 116 -6.91 -8.35 -4.75
CA ILE A 116 -5.97 -7.65 -3.87
C ILE A 116 -6.52 -7.63 -2.45
N GLU A 117 -5.92 -8.41 -1.57
CA GLU A 117 -6.22 -8.44 -0.15
C GLU A 117 -5.55 -7.26 0.57
N ALA A 118 -6.35 -6.46 1.27
CA ALA A 118 -5.95 -5.28 2.03
C ALA A 118 -6.76 -5.14 3.34
N VAL A 119 -6.89 -6.25 4.08
CA VAL A 119 -7.50 -6.32 5.41
C VAL A 119 -6.47 -5.98 6.51
N SER A 120 -6.85 -6.17 7.78
CA SER A 120 -5.96 -5.95 8.91
C SER A 120 -4.69 -6.81 8.84
N GLU A 121 -3.59 -6.28 9.37
CA GLU A 121 -2.32 -7.01 9.50
C GLU A 121 -2.39 -8.05 10.63
N ASP A 122 -3.07 -9.16 10.31
CA ASP A 122 -3.10 -10.40 11.09
C ASP A 122 -2.79 -11.57 10.15
N LEU A 123 -1.70 -12.30 10.43
CA LEU A 123 -1.20 -13.35 9.54
C LEU A 123 -2.17 -14.53 9.42
N GLU A 124 -2.81 -14.93 10.52
CA GLU A 124 -3.72 -16.09 10.50
C GLU A 124 -5.01 -15.76 9.79
N LEU A 125 -5.55 -14.54 9.99
CA LEU A 125 -6.68 -14.03 9.21
C LEU A 125 -6.34 -14.01 7.71
N LYS A 126 -5.16 -13.50 7.33
CA LYS A 126 -4.75 -13.47 5.91
C LYS A 126 -4.61 -14.89 5.35
N LYS A 127 -3.99 -15.82 6.07
CA LYS A 127 -3.93 -17.24 5.65
C LYS A 127 -5.32 -17.84 5.44
N GLU A 128 -6.26 -17.56 6.34
CA GLU A 128 -7.65 -18.00 6.20
C GLU A 128 -8.29 -17.43 4.93
N ILE A 129 -8.14 -16.12 4.69
CA ILE A 129 -8.63 -15.48 3.47
C ILE A 129 -8.00 -16.13 2.23
N PHE A 130 -6.68 -16.35 2.21
CA PHE A 130 -6.00 -16.97 1.07
C PHE A 130 -6.43 -18.42 0.81
N ARG A 131 -6.71 -19.22 1.85
CA ARG A 131 -7.32 -20.55 1.69
C ARG A 131 -8.69 -20.46 1.01
N ASN A 132 -9.52 -19.51 1.46
CA ASN A 132 -10.86 -19.33 0.89
C ASN A 132 -10.80 -18.83 -0.55
N LEU A 133 -9.99 -17.79 -0.82
CA LEU A 133 -9.75 -17.26 -2.16
C LEU A 133 -9.27 -18.35 -3.13
N ASP A 134 -8.36 -19.22 -2.68
CA ASP A 134 -7.87 -20.29 -3.53
C ASP A 134 -8.97 -21.27 -3.98
N MET A 135 -9.97 -21.52 -3.12
CA MET A 135 -11.08 -22.42 -3.41
C MET A 135 -12.16 -21.80 -4.31
N ILE A 136 -12.41 -20.49 -4.16
CA ILE A 136 -13.60 -19.84 -4.75
C ILE A 136 -13.28 -18.93 -5.93
N SER A 137 -12.05 -18.39 -6.01
CA SER A 137 -11.65 -17.51 -7.10
C SER A 137 -11.31 -18.34 -8.35
N PRO A 138 -11.57 -17.83 -9.57
CA PRO A 138 -11.21 -18.50 -10.81
C PRO A 138 -9.76 -18.96 -10.81
N GLU A 139 -9.45 -20.13 -11.37
CA GLU A 139 -8.08 -20.69 -11.37
C GLU A 139 -7.03 -19.73 -11.96
N HIS A 140 -7.43 -18.91 -12.94
CA HIS A 140 -6.59 -17.91 -13.60
C HIS A 140 -6.36 -16.63 -12.77
N ALA A 141 -7.16 -16.39 -11.72
CA ALA A 141 -7.09 -15.18 -10.93
C ALA A 141 -5.77 -15.09 -10.16
N ILE A 142 -5.10 -13.93 -10.24
CA ILE A 142 -3.91 -13.65 -9.43
C ILE A 142 -4.35 -13.18 -8.04
N LEU A 143 -3.75 -13.77 -7.00
CA LEU A 143 -4.05 -13.47 -5.60
C LEU A 143 -2.93 -12.63 -4.99
N GLY A 144 -3.16 -11.32 -4.92
CA GLY A 144 -2.24 -10.33 -4.36
C GLY A 144 -2.52 -10.01 -2.88
N SER A 145 -1.49 -9.88 -2.05
CA SER A 145 -1.62 -9.28 -0.71
C SER A 145 -0.91 -7.93 -0.62
N ASN A 146 -1.61 -6.91 -0.14
CA ASN A 146 -1.04 -5.64 0.29
C ASN A 146 -0.69 -5.72 1.79
N THR A 147 0.24 -6.61 2.14
CA THR A 147 0.91 -6.60 3.45
C THR A 147 2.19 -5.76 3.36
N SER A 148 2.66 -5.24 4.50
CA SER A 148 3.91 -4.49 4.60
C SER A 148 5.05 -5.29 5.23
N THR A 149 4.75 -6.46 5.82
CA THR A 149 5.72 -7.24 6.60
C THR A 149 5.58 -8.74 6.51
N PHE A 150 4.39 -9.29 6.26
CA PHE A 150 4.21 -10.73 6.33
C PHE A 150 4.78 -11.45 5.10
N SER A 151 5.28 -12.65 5.33
CA SER A 151 5.81 -13.50 4.27
C SER A 151 4.74 -13.86 3.24
N ILE A 152 4.97 -13.48 1.99
CA ILE A 152 4.14 -13.90 0.86
C ILE A 152 4.27 -15.41 0.63
N THR A 153 5.44 -15.99 0.90
CA THR A 153 5.67 -17.43 0.86
C THR A 153 4.76 -18.17 1.84
N ALA A 154 4.56 -17.63 3.06
CA ALA A 154 3.64 -18.22 4.02
C ALA A 154 2.17 -18.15 3.57
N LEU A 155 1.78 -17.09 2.86
CA LEU A 155 0.44 -16.96 2.27
C LEU A 155 0.26 -17.88 1.06
N ALA A 156 1.27 -18.02 0.21
CA ALA A 156 1.26 -18.94 -0.92
C ALA A 156 1.19 -20.41 -0.47
N ALA A 157 1.91 -20.77 0.60
CA ALA A 157 1.98 -22.16 1.07
C ALA A 157 0.65 -22.74 1.60
N VAL A 158 -0.35 -21.90 1.88
CA VAL A 158 -1.68 -22.35 2.32
C VAL A 158 -2.66 -22.53 1.17
N THR A 159 -2.26 -22.26 -0.07
CA THR A 159 -3.10 -22.43 -1.27
C THR A 159 -2.72 -23.69 -2.06
N LYS A 160 -3.62 -24.20 -2.89
CA LYS A 160 -3.39 -25.33 -3.79
C LYS A 160 -2.64 -24.92 -5.06
N ILE A 161 -2.83 -23.67 -5.51
CA ILE A 161 -2.15 -23.09 -6.68
C ILE A 161 -1.22 -21.96 -6.19
N PRO A 162 -0.07 -22.26 -5.55
CA PRO A 162 0.77 -21.23 -4.95
C PRO A 162 1.45 -20.32 -5.98
N GLY A 163 1.57 -20.78 -7.23
CA GLY A 163 2.17 -20.04 -8.34
C GLY A 163 1.50 -18.72 -8.69
N ARG A 164 0.22 -18.55 -8.31
CA ARG A 164 -0.60 -17.34 -8.58
C ARG A 164 -0.66 -16.35 -7.42
N VAL A 165 0.05 -16.63 -6.32
CA VAL A 165 0.09 -15.77 -5.13
C VAL A 165 1.29 -14.82 -5.21
N ILE A 166 1.06 -13.54 -4.94
CA ILE A 166 2.09 -12.49 -5.04
C ILE A 166 1.86 -11.38 -4.00
N GLY A 167 2.91 -10.67 -3.60
CA GLY A 167 2.74 -9.44 -2.82
C GLY A 167 2.64 -8.22 -3.73
N VAL A 168 1.73 -7.30 -3.39
CA VAL A 168 1.51 -6.04 -4.09
C VAL A 168 1.42 -4.92 -3.05
N HIS A 169 2.57 -4.41 -2.61
CA HIS A 169 2.65 -3.45 -1.51
C HIS A 169 2.58 -2.03 -2.06
N PHE A 170 1.39 -1.44 -1.98
CA PHE A 170 1.13 -0.04 -2.32
C PHE A 170 1.59 0.88 -1.19
N MET A 171 2.04 2.09 -1.54
CA MET A 171 2.46 3.10 -0.57
C MET A 171 1.30 4.05 -0.23
N ASN A 172 1.11 4.36 1.05
CA ASN A 172 0.08 5.32 1.48
C ASN A 172 0.56 6.78 1.31
N PRO A 173 -0.29 7.70 0.81
CA PRO A 173 -1.62 7.50 0.22
C PRO A 173 -1.59 6.90 -1.20
N VAL A 174 -2.33 5.81 -1.42
CA VAL A 174 -2.25 4.99 -2.65
C VAL A 174 -2.49 5.78 -3.94
N PRO A 175 -3.52 6.65 -4.08
CA PRO A 175 -3.72 7.37 -5.33
C PRO A 175 -2.56 8.31 -5.71
N GLN A 176 -1.87 8.89 -4.71
CA GLN A 176 -0.82 9.88 -4.91
C GLN A 176 0.57 9.26 -5.06
N MET A 177 0.86 8.18 -4.34
CA MET A 177 2.17 7.54 -4.38
C MET A 177 2.34 6.75 -5.67
N ARG A 178 3.51 6.89 -6.33
CA ARG A 178 3.79 6.19 -7.59
C ARG A 178 4.39 4.80 -7.39
N GLY A 179 5.21 4.61 -6.37
CA GLY A 179 5.92 3.36 -6.14
C GLY A 179 5.04 2.26 -5.57
N VAL A 180 5.25 1.04 -6.05
CA VAL A 180 4.66 -0.21 -5.54
C VAL A 180 5.75 -1.27 -5.50
N GLU A 181 5.88 -2.00 -4.40
CA GLU A 181 6.76 -3.17 -4.35
C GLU A 181 5.97 -4.40 -4.80
N ILE A 182 6.54 -5.15 -5.76
CA ILE A 182 6.01 -6.44 -6.21
C ILE A 182 6.86 -7.53 -5.59
N ILE A 183 6.27 -8.27 -4.66
CA ILE A 183 7.00 -9.21 -3.81
C ILE A 183 6.84 -10.62 -4.35
N LYS A 184 7.94 -11.19 -4.84
CA LYS A 184 8.00 -12.56 -5.33
C LYS A 184 8.27 -13.52 -4.17
N SER A 185 7.33 -14.43 -3.92
CA SER A 185 7.57 -15.56 -3.01
C SER A 185 8.47 -16.62 -3.66
N LEU A 186 8.91 -17.60 -2.87
CA LEU A 186 9.62 -18.77 -3.43
C LEU A 186 8.77 -19.55 -4.44
N LEU A 187 7.45 -19.43 -4.38
CA LEU A 187 6.51 -20.23 -5.16
C LEU A 187 5.88 -19.45 -6.32
N THR A 188 6.00 -18.11 -6.34
CA THR A 188 5.37 -17.25 -7.34
C THR A 188 5.94 -17.54 -8.73
N SER A 189 5.05 -17.81 -9.69
CA SER A 189 5.41 -18.04 -11.09
C SER A 189 5.85 -16.76 -11.79
N GLU A 190 6.69 -16.91 -12.83
CA GLU A 190 7.09 -15.78 -13.68
C GLU A 190 5.89 -15.14 -14.40
N ASP A 191 4.92 -15.94 -14.84
CA ASP A 191 3.71 -15.43 -15.49
C ASP A 191 2.88 -14.54 -14.56
N THR A 192 2.77 -14.92 -13.29
CA THR A 192 2.10 -14.11 -12.26
C THR A 192 2.86 -12.81 -12.00
N LEU A 193 4.19 -12.86 -11.92
CA LEU A 193 5.02 -11.67 -11.79
C LEU A 193 4.80 -10.71 -12.97
N ASN A 194 4.95 -11.20 -14.20
CA ASN A 194 4.83 -10.38 -15.40
C ASN A 194 3.42 -9.78 -15.55
N SER A 195 2.38 -10.58 -15.34
CA SER A 195 0.98 -10.11 -15.37
C SER A 195 0.69 -9.06 -14.30
N THR A 196 1.27 -9.21 -13.11
CA THR A 196 1.14 -8.23 -12.02
C THR A 196 1.88 -6.93 -12.33
N LEU A 197 3.07 -7.00 -12.93
CA LEU A 197 3.81 -5.82 -13.38
C LEU A 197 3.00 -5.03 -14.41
N GLU A 198 2.43 -5.71 -15.41
CA GLU A 198 1.57 -5.07 -16.41
C GLU A 198 0.33 -4.44 -15.80
N PHE A 199 -0.34 -5.16 -14.89
CA PHE A 199 -1.47 -4.64 -14.14
C PHE A 199 -1.10 -3.37 -13.38
N VAL A 200 -0.06 -3.39 -12.56
CA VAL A 200 0.31 -2.24 -11.74
C VAL A 200 0.81 -1.06 -12.60
N HIS A 201 1.51 -1.30 -13.70
CA HIS A 201 1.91 -0.24 -14.64
C HIS A 201 0.71 0.42 -15.32
N SER A 202 -0.34 -0.34 -15.65
CA SER A 202 -1.57 0.21 -16.22
C SER A 202 -2.29 1.19 -15.27
N LEU A 203 -2.06 1.06 -13.96
CA LEU A 203 -2.55 1.99 -12.93
C LEU A 203 -1.76 3.31 -12.87
N GLY A 204 -0.76 3.49 -13.74
CA GLY A 204 0.17 4.63 -13.72
C GLY A 204 1.15 4.59 -12.55
N LYS A 205 1.43 3.39 -12.03
CA LYS A 205 2.37 3.15 -10.93
C LYS A 205 3.69 2.61 -11.47
N GLU A 206 4.76 2.88 -10.73
CA GLU A 206 6.09 2.33 -10.96
C GLU A 206 6.32 1.16 -10.01
N THR A 207 6.96 0.10 -10.49
CA THR A 207 7.19 -1.11 -9.70
C THR A 207 8.65 -1.33 -9.38
N VAL A 208 8.89 -1.91 -8.21
CA VAL A 208 10.18 -2.50 -7.84
C VAL A 208 9.92 -3.95 -7.48
N VAL A 209 10.57 -4.88 -8.18
CA VAL A 209 10.48 -6.31 -7.87
C VAL A 209 11.43 -6.61 -6.72
N VAL A 210 10.91 -7.25 -5.68
CA VAL A 210 11.66 -7.63 -4.48
C VAL A 210 11.36 -9.08 -4.14
N ASN A 211 12.35 -9.77 -3.55
CA ASN A 211 12.13 -11.11 -3.03
C ASN A 211 11.45 -11.03 -1.66
N ASP A 212 10.62 -12.03 -1.36
CA ASP A 212 9.97 -12.18 -0.08
C ASP A 212 10.99 -12.24 1.06
N SER A 213 10.93 -11.23 1.94
CA SER A 213 11.80 -11.05 3.08
C SER A 213 11.08 -10.13 4.08
N PRO A 214 11.23 -10.34 5.40
CA PRO A 214 10.64 -9.48 6.42
C PRO A 214 10.90 -7.99 6.18
N GLY A 215 9.81 -7.23 6.05
CA GLY A 215 9.81 -5.77 5.82
C GLY A 215 10.20 -5.31 4.41
N PHE A 216 10.38 -6.24 3.46
CA PHE A 216 10.74 -5.98 2.07
C PHE A 216 11.94 -5.00 1.95
N VAL A 217 11.86 -3.99 1.09
CA VAL A 217 12.90 -2.95 0.99
C VAL A 217 12.48 -1.71 1.76
N THR A 218 11.30 -1.17 1.46
CA THR A 218 10.86 0.14 1.94
C THR A 218 10.62 0.14 3.45
N SER A 219 9.80 -0.77 3.97
CA SER A 219 9.49 -0.84 5.40
C SER A 219 10.76 -1.12 6.21
N ARG A 220 11.63 -2.00 5.71
CA ARG A 220 12.90 -2.37 6.34
C ARG A 220 13.84 -1.18 6.48
N MET A 221 14.07 -0.43 5.40
CA MET A 221 14.93 0.76 5.43
C MET A 221 14.34 1.85 6.31
N MET A 222 13.05 2.16 6.11
CA MET A 222 12.40 3.27 6.81
C MET A 222 12.34 3.01 8.32
N CYS A 223 11.87 1.83 8.74
CA CYS A 223 11.77 1.51 10.16
C CYS A 223 13.14 1.50 10.84
N LEU A 224 14.21 1.09 10.16
CA LEU A 224 15.55 1.15 10.71
C LEU A 224 16.01 2.59 10.95
N ILE A 225 15.79 3.49 9.99
CA ILE A 225 16.16 4.92 10.14
C ILE A 225 15.37 5.56 11.28
N LEU A 226 14.06 5.30 11.34
CA LEU A 226 13.19 5.82 12.40
C LEU A 226 13.61 5.28 13.78
N ASN A 227 13.91 3.99 13.87
CA ASN A 227 14.38 3.36 15.11
C ASN A 227 15.69 4.00 15.60
N GLU A 228 16.62 4.22 14.68
CA GLU A 228 17.91 4.84 15.00
C GLU A 228 17.76 6.29 15.47
N ALA A 229 16.87 7.07 14.84
CA ALA A 229 16.57 8.42 15.29
C ALA A 229 16.09 8.45 16.75
N VAL A 230 15.23 7.50 17.15
CA VAL A 230 14.80 7.39 18.55
C VAL A 230 15.96 7.00 19.46
N LYS A 231 16.83 6.06 19.07
CA LYS A 231 18.01 5.68 19.87
C LYS A 231 19.01 6.83 20.06
N MET A 232 19.20 7.66 19.03
CA MET A 232 19.98 8.89 19.13
C MET A 232 19.36 9.86 20.15
N ARG A 233 18.02 9.96 20.18
CA ARG A 233 17.32 10.76 21.19
C ARG A 233 17.46 10.18 22.60
N GLU A 234 17.32 8.87 22.76
CA GLU A 234 17.47 8.17 24.07
C GLU A 234 18.86 8.36 24.68
N SER A 235 19.90 8.32 23.85
CA SER A 235 21.28 8.54 24.29
C SER A 235 21.63 10.02 24.55
N GLY A 236 20.68 10.93 24.33
CA GLY A 236 20.86 12.36 24.56
C GLY A 236 21.67 13.09 23.48
N LEU A 237 21.86 12.48 22.30
CA LEU A 237 22.67 13.06 21.23
C LEU A 237 22.12 14.42 20.75
N ALA A 238 20.80 14.53 20.63
CA ALA A 238 20.13 15.76 20.20
C ALA A 238 18.64 15.80 20.63
N SER A 239 18.02 16.97 20.46
CA SER A 239 16.58 17.16 20.63
C SER A 239 15.79 16.51 19.49
N VAL A 240 14.50 16.24 19.72
CA VAL A 240 13.58 15.73 18.68
C VAL A 240 13.54 16.71 17.50
N GLU A 241 13.46 18.00 17.80
CA GLU A 241 13.37 19.10 16.85
C GLU A 241 14.63 19.24 16.00
N ASP A 242 15.82 19.10 16.59
CA ASP A 242 17.08 19.24 15.86
C ASP A 242 17.36 18.04 14.96
N ILE A 243 17.03 16.81 15.41
CA ILE A 243 17.12 15.61 14.56
C ILE A 243 16.17 15.74 13.37
N ASP A 244 14.94 16.19 13.59
CA ASP A 244 14.01 16.44 12.49
C ASP A 244 14.51 17.53 11.54
N LYS A 245 14.99 18.64 12.10
CA LYS A 245 15.49 19.79 11.33
C LYS A 245 16.68 19.41 10.46
N ILE A 246 17.67 18.68 10.98
CA ILE A 246 18.87 18.36 10.21
C ILE A 246 18.57 17.40 9.05
N GLN A 247 17.63 16.46 9.22
CA GLN A 247 17.19 15.57 8.14
C GLN A 247 16.48 16.34 7.02
N LYS A 248 15.61 17.29 7.39
CA LYS A 248 14.94 18.17 6.43
C LYS A 248 15.94 19.05 5.68
N LEU A 249 16.90 19.67 6.38
CA LEU A 249 17.87 20.58 5.77
C LEU A 249 18.92 19.87 4.90
N SER A 250 19.38 18.68 5.32
CA SER A 250 20.53 18.01 4.70
C SER A 250 20.12 17.04 3.60
N PHE A 251 18.99 16.35 3.77
CA PHE A 251 18.52 15.31 2.83
C PHE A 251 17.23 15.71 2.10
N ASN A 252 16.75 16.94 2.31
CA ASN A 252 15.53 17.46 1.71
C ASN A 252 14.29 16.58 1.97
N TRP A 253 14.25 15.95 3.15
CA TRP A 253 13.08 15.20 3.58
C TRP A 253 11.91 16.16 3.78
N PRO A 254 10.68 15.80 3.35
CA PRO A 254 9.51 16.66 3.56
C PRO A 254 9.10 16.72 5.04
N LEU A 255 9.36 15.65 5.79
CA LEU A 255 9.12 15.52 7.22
C LEU A 255 10.35 14.91 7.87
N GLY A 256 10.70 15.35 9.07
CA GLY A 256 11.76 14.70 9.84
C GLY A 256 11.32 13.31 10.36
N PRO A 257 12.24 12.47 10.84
CA PRO A 257 11.95 11.13 11.34
C PRO A 257 10.87 11.11 12.43
N PHE A 258 10.87 12.02 13.41
CA PHE A 258 9.87 12.03 14.48
C PHE A 258 8.50 12.50 13.98
N GLN A 259 8.47 13.53 13.13
CA GLN A 259 7.25 13.93 12.43
C GLN A 259 6.65 12.78 11.60
N LEU A 260 7.51 12.02 10.91
CA LEU A 260 7.09 10.87 10.12
C LEU A 260 6.62 9.71 10.99
N LEU A 261 7.31 9.43 12.10
CA LEU A 261 6.95 8.39 13.05
C LEU A 261 5.56 8.66 13.67
N ASP A 262 5.29 9.90 14.06
CA ASP A 262 3.98 10.30 14.60
C ASP A 262 2.86 10.29 13.54
N LEU A 263 3.21 10.52 12.27
CA LEU A 263 2.27 10.43 11.14
C LEU A 263 1.92 8.96 10.83
N ILE A 264 2.92 8.08 10.80
CA ILE A 264 2.72 6.64 10.55
C ILE A 264 1.98 6.00 11.73
N GLY A 265 2.44 6.28 12.94
CA GLY A 265 2.02 5.64 14.18
C GLY A 265 3.17 4.86 14.81
N ILE A 266 3.51 5.22 16.05
CA ILE A 266 4.64 4.61 16.78
C ILE A 266 4.40 3.10 17.00
N ASP A 267 3.17 2.72 17.31
CA ASP A 267 2.74 1.34 17.47
C ASP A 267 2.91 0.50 16.20
N ILE A 268 2.65 1.10 15.03
CA ILE A 268 2.84 0.43 13.74
C ILE A 268 4.33 0.19 13.49
N VAL A 269 5.18 1.20 13.70
CA VAL A 269 6.63 1.05 13.53
C VAL A 269 7.22 0.03 14.51
N VAL A 270 6.79 0.04 15.77
CA VAL A 270 7.20 -0.96 16.77
C VAL A 270 6.75 -2.36 16.36
N ALA A 271 5.52 -2.54 15.86
CA ALA A 271 5.04 -3.83 15.37
C ALA A 271 5.90 -4.34 14.20
N VAL A 272 6.18 -3.50 13.20
CA VAL A 272 7.03 -3.86 12.06
C VAL A 272 8.44 -4.25 12.51
N LEU A 273 9.06 -3.47 13.38
CA LEU A 273 10.39 -3.74 13.93
C LEU A 273 10.43 -5.08 14.67
N ASN A 274 9.43 -5.36 15.51
CA ASN A 274 9.30 -6.64 16.20
C ASN A 274 9.14 -7.81 15.22
N THR A 275 8.31 -7.69 14.18
CA THR A 275 8.16 -8.73 13.16
C THR A 275 9.49 -9.03 12.49
N ILE A 276 10.22 -7.99 12.02
CA ILE A 276 11.53 -8.19 11.38
C ILE A 276 12.54 -8.78 12.37
N TYR A 277 12.58 -8.30 13.61
CA TYR A 277 13.48 -8.82 14.64
C TYR A 277 13.19 -10.30 14.96
N ASN A 278 11.92 -10.67 15.14
CA ASN A 278 11.53 -12.05 15.46
C ASN A 278 11.84 -13.02 14.33
N GLU A 279 11.71 -12.59 13.07
CA GLU A 279 12.01 -13.44 11.91
C GLU A 279 13.52 -13.54 11.60
N THR A 280 14.30 -12.50 11.90
CA THR A 280 15.72 -12.42 11.48
C THR A 280 16.74 -12.57 12.60
N GLY A 281 16.36 -12.31 13.86
CA GLY A 281 17.27 -12.23 15.00
C GLY A 281 18.27 -11.07 14.95
N PHE A 282 18.12 -10.13 14.01
CA PHE A 282 19.07 -9.04 13.83
C PHE A 282 18.83 -7.90 14.83
N GLU A 283 19.74 -7.71 15.79
CA GLU A 283 19.62 -6.74 16.90
C GLU A 283 19.37 -5.29 16.44
N ARG A 284 19.82 -4.92 15.23
CA ARG A 284 19.54 -3.58 14.66
C ARG A 284 18.05 -3.28 14.50
N PHE A 285 17.20 -4.31 14.36
CA PHE A 285 15.74 -4.15 14.26
C PHE A 285 15.02 -4.21 15.60
N LYS A 286 15.73 -4.44 16.72
CA LYS A 286 15.11 -4.35 18.04
C LYS A 286 14.58 -2.93 18.27
N PRO A 287 13.28 -2.76 18.60
CA PRO A 287 12.70 -1.44 18.81
C PRO A 287 13.40 -0.68 19.95
N ALA A 288 13.53 0.64 19.79
CA ALA A 288 13.96 1.53 20.86
C ALA A 288 13.03 1.43 22.07
N VAL A 289 13.60 1.45 23.28
CA VAL A 289 12.86 1.21 24.53
C VAL A 289 11.79 2.29 24.72
N LEU A 290 12.12 3.54 24.40
CA LEU A 290 11.24 4.69 24.46
C LEU A 290 10.01 4.51 23.58
N MET A 291 10.16 4.02 22.34
CA MET A 291 8.99 3.74 21.49
C MET A 291 8.07 2.70 22.14
N VAL A 292 8.65 1.63 22.71
CA VAL A 292 7.86 0.60 23.41
C VAL A 292 7.12 1.19 24.61
N GLN A 293 7.75 2.08 25.39
CA GLN A 293 7.10 2.76 26.51
C GLN A 293 6.01 3.74 26.06
N MET A 294 6.23 4.48 24.97
CA MET A 294 5.24 5.40 24.40
C MET A 294 3.99 4.66 23.91
N VAL A 295 4.17 3.50 23.26
CA VAL A 295 3.05 2.63 22.86
C VAL A 295 2.26 2.16 24.08
N ARG A 296 2.92 1.75 25.17
CA ARG A 296 2.25 1.36 26.43
C ARG A 296 1.50 2.52 27.09
N ALA A 297 2.00 3.74 26.94
CA ALA A 297 1.35 4.96 27.42
C ALA A 297 0.21 5.46 26.49
N GLY A 298 -0.02 4.80 25.35
CA GLY A 298 -1.01 5.22 24.35
C GLY A 298 -0.57 6.42 23.50
N TRP A 299 0.67 6.86 23.61
CA TRP A 299 1.23 7.97 22.82
C TRP A 299 1.67 7.44 21.46
N THR A 300 0.71 7.28 20.55
CA THR A 300 0.92 6.61 19.24
C THR A 300 0.97 7.59 18.07
N GLY A 301 1.21 8.88 18.33
CA GLY A 301 1.34 9.92 17.32
C GLY A 301 0.04 10.66 17.04
N GLN A 302 -0.13 11.14 15.81
CA GLN A 302 -1.22 12.03 15.42
C GLN A 302 -2.61 11.44 15.70
N LYS A 303 -2.78 10.12 15.48
CA LYS A 303 -4.05 9.43 15.71
C LYS A 303 -4.50 9.40 17.17
N ALA A 304 -3.57 9.59 18.12
CA ALA A 304 -3.85 9.63 19.55
C ALA A 304 -3.78 11.06 20.13
N GLY A 305 -3.55 12.08 19.29
CA GLY A 305 -3.32 13.45 19.74
C GLY A 305 -1.94 13.68 20.39
N LYS A 306 -1.11 12.64 20.54
CA LYS A 306 0.20 12.72 21.19
C LYS A 306 1.13 11.60 20.76
N GLY A 307 2.37 11.97 20.44
CA GLY A 307 3.50 11.09 20.20
C GLY A 307 4.79 11.77 20.68
N PHE A 308 5.75 11.96 19.78
CA PHE A 308 6.91 12.83 20.02
C PHE A 308 6.53 14.31 20.01
N TYR A 309 5.46 14.66 19.29
CA TYR A 309 4.81 15.96 19.32
C TYR A 309 3.40 15.87 19.91
N GLU A 310 2.83 17.03 20.27
CA GLU A 310 1.43 17.15 20.66
C GLU A 310 0.59 17.67 19.49
N TYR A 311 -0.60 17.09 19.32
CA TYR A 311 -1.51 17.38 18.21
C TYR A 311 -2.88 17.79 18.77
N LYS A 312 -3.41 18.90 18.27
CA LYS A 312 -4.72 19.43 18.63
C LYS A 312 -5.81 18.90 17.70
#